data_AF-A0A240E7V2-F1
#
_entry.id   AF-A0A240E7V2-F1
#
_cell.length_a   1.000
_cell.length_b   1.000
_cell.length_c   1.000
_cell.angle_alpha   90.00
_cell.angle_beta   90.00
_cell.angle_gamma   90.00
#
_symmetry.space_group_name_H-M   'P 1'
#
loop_
_entity.id
_entity.type
_entity.pdbx_description
1 polymer ?
#
loop_
_entity_poly.entity_id
_entity_poly.type
_entity_poly.pdbx_seq_one_letter_code
_entity_poly.pdbx_strand_id
1 'polypeptide(L)'
;MTTTIKIKPISYIKSNAAEMMKFVNEQKESIIITQNGEAKAVLVDFESYQNMQNAFGLLNIFQIAETEYANGEASSDDEVFQRLRSRMAK
;
A
#
# COMPACT_ATOMS: atom_id res chain seq x y z
N MET A 1 5.00 9.25 12.89
CA MET A 1 4.44 10.04 11.77
C MET A 1 3.05 10.47 12.19
N THR A 2 2.80 11.77 12.32
CA THR A 2 1.50 12.30 12.75
C THR A 2 0.72 12.67 11.50
N THR A 3 -0.02 11.73 10.93
CA THR A 3 -0.86 12.01 9.75
C THR A 3 -2.02 12.87 10.23
N THR A 4 -2.12 14.11 9.75
CA THR A 4 -3.23 15.00 10.10
C THR A 4 -4.48 14.50 9.39
N ILE A 5 -5.34 13.76 10.09
CA ILE A 5 -6.57 13.22 9.51
C ILE A 5 -7.55 14.36 9.25
N LYS A 6 -7.83 14.64 7.98
CA LYS A 6 -8.85 15.60 7.57
C LYS A 6 -10.20 14.88 7.51
N ILE A 7 -11.21 15.44 8.17
CA ILE A 7 -12.59 14.90 8.15
C ILE A 7 -13.50 15.91 7.44
N LYS A 8 -14.26 15.47 6.45
CA LYS A 8 -15.20 16.31 5.69
C LYS A 8 -16.53 15.58 5.47
N PRO A 9 -17.69 16.28 5.53
CA PRO A 9 -18.98 15.67 5.19
C PRO A 9 -19.09 15.45 3.68
N ILE A 10 -19.89 14.46 3.26
CA ILE A 10 -20.12 14.12 1.85
C ILE A 10 -20.67 15.30 1.04
N SER A 11 -21.46 16.19 1.67
CA SER A 11 -21.93 17.43 1.03
C SER A 11 -20.77 18.35 0.61
N TYR A 12 -19.74 18.48 1.45
CA TYR A 12 -18.56 19.29 1.15
C TYR A 12 -17.75 18.69 0.01
N ILE A 13 -17.58 17.36 -0.02
CA ILE A 13 -16.88 16.68 -1.11
C ILE A 13 -17.58 16.91 -2.46
N LYS A 14 -18.92 16.83 -2.49
CA LYS A 14 -19.70 17.07 -3.71
C LYS A 14 -19.52 18.49 -4.25
N SER A 15 -19.52 19.49 -3.36
CA SER A 15 -19.37 20.89 -3.77
C SER A 15 -17.94 21.29 -4.13
N ASN A 16 -16.93 20.58 -3.61
CA ASN A 16 -15.51 20.96 -3.75
C ASN A 16 -14.65 19.84 -4.35
N ALA A 17 -15.23 19.01 -5.23
CA ALA A 17 -14.57 17.79 -5.72
C ALA A 17 -13.19 18.05 -6.36
N ALA A 18 -13.07 19.08 -7.21
CA ALA A 18 -11.80 19.42 -7.86
C ALA A 18 -10.71 19.84 -6.87
N GLU A 19 -11.06 20.64 -5.86
CA GLU A 19 -10.15 21.06 -4.79
C GLU A 19 -9.71 19.86 -3.95
N MET A 20 -10.65 18.98 -3.59
CA MET A 20 -10.33 17.78 -2.80
C MET A 20 -9.44 16.80 -3.58
N MET A 21 -9.68 16.65 -4.89
CA MET A 21 -8.80 15.87 -5.76
C MET A 21 -7.40 16.47 -5.80
N LYS A 22 -7.27 17.79 -5.99
CA LYS A 22 -5.98 18.47 -5.97
C LYS A 22 -5.26 18.27 -4.63
N PHE A 23 -5.97 18.43 -3.52
CA PHE A 23 -5.45 18.26 -2.17
C PHE A 23 -4.83 16.87 -1.97
N VAL A 24 -5.58 15.79 -2.24
CA VAL A 24 -5.07 14.43 -2.00
C VAL A 24 -3.90 14.09 -2.93
N ASN A 25 -3.88 14.62 -4.16
CA ASN A 25 -2.79 14.36 -5.10
C ASN A 25 -1.50 15.12 -4.74
N GLU A 26 -1.60 16.38 -4.31
CA GLU A 26 -0.43 17.22 -3.99
C GLU A 26 0.10 16.98 -2.58
N GLN A 27 -0.79 16.86 -1.59
CA GLN A 27 -0.39 16.69 -0.19
C GLN A 27 -0.13 15.23 0.15
N LYS A 28 -0.63 14.27 -0.66
CA LYS A 28 -0.60 12.83 -0.37
C LYS A 28 -1.20 12.50 1.01
N GLU A 29 -2.14 13.32 1.46
CA GLU A 29 -2.90 13.13 2.69
C GLU A 29 -4.31 12.64 2.37
N SER A 30 -4.84 11.71 3.17
CA SER A 30 -6.18 11.17 2.99
C SER A 30 -7.24 12.02 3.69
N ILE A 31 -8.49 11.95 3.19
CA ILE A 31 -9.65 12.61 3.78
C ILE A 31 -10.68 11.56 4.18
N ILE A 32 -11.12 11.56 5.44
CA ILE A 32 -12.27 10.79 5.88
C ILE A 32 -13.56 11.52 5.48
N ILE A 33 -14.42 10.81 4.76
CA ILE A 33 -15.73 11.27 4.33
C ILE A 33 -16.78 10.79 5.33
N THR A 34 -17.56 11.73 5.85
CA THR A 34 -18.67 11.43 6.77
C THR A 34 -20.04 11.65 6.11
N GLN A 35 -21.03 10.88 6.56
CA GLN A 35 -22.44 11.07 6.25
C GLN A 35 -23.24 11.00 7.55
N ASN A 36 -24.06 12.02 7.83
CA ASN A 36 -24.80 12.15 9.08
C ASN A 36 -23.90 12.05 10.34
N GLY A 37 -22.66 12.56 10.25
CA GLY A 37 -21.68 12.52 11.34
C GLY A 37 -20.88 11.22 11.45
N GLU A 38 -21.22 10.19 10.67
CA GLU A 38 -20.53 8.90 10.70
C GLU A 38 -19.52 8.77 9.55
N ALA A 39 -18.32 8.24 9.83
CA ALA A 39 -17.35 7.94 8.78
C ALA A 39 -17.87 6.82 7.86
N LYS A 40 -17.81 7.03 6.54
CA LYS A 40 -18.32 6.08 5.53
C LYS A 40 -17.30 5.72 4.45
N ALA A 41 -16.36 6.61 4.15
CA ALA A 41 -15.35 6.38 3.12
C ALA A 41 -14.07 7.18 3.40
N VAL A 42 -13.01 6.88 2.65
CA VAL A 42 -11.76 7.63 2.65
C VAL A 42 -11.43 8.00 1.21
N LEU A 43 -11.09 9.27 0.97
CA LEU A 43 -10.50 9.72 -0.29
C LEU A 43 -8.98 9.68 -0.17
N VAL A 44 -8.34 9.04 -1.13
CA VAL A 44 -6.88 8.89 -1.24
C VAL A 44 -6.51 9.01 -2.72
N ASP A 45 -5.31 9.50 -3.02
CA ASP A 45 -4.83 9.52 -4.40
C ASP A 45 -4.44 8.12 -4.89
N PHE A 46 -4.42 7.96 -6.21
CA PHE A 46 -4.21 6.67 -6.87
C PHE A 46 -2.87 6.02 -6.51
N GLU A 47 -1.79 6.80 -6.49
CA GLU A 47 -0.45 6.29 -6.24
C GLU A 47 -0.29 5.81 -4.80
N SER A 48 -0.78 6.59 -3.83
CA SER A 48 -0.80 6.17 -2.42
C SER A 48 -1.63 4.91 -2.20
N TYR A 49 -2.78 4.78 -2.87
CA TYR A 49 -3.58 3.56 -2.83
C TYR A 49 -2.83 2.35 -3.41
N GLN A 50 -2.18 2.52 -4.57
CA GLN A 50 -1.41 1.45 -5.20
C GLN A 50 -0.22 1.03 -4.33
N ASN A 51 0.48 1.99 -3.73
CA ASN A 51 1.60 1.72 -2.84
C ASN A 51 1.16 0.94 -1.59
N MET A 52 0.00 1.28 -1.03
CA MET A 52 -0.59 0.53 0.07
C MET A 52 -0.91 -0.92 -0.33
N GLN A 53 -1.49 -1.14 -1.52
CA GLN A 53 -1.77 -2.49 -2.01
C GLN A 53 -0.49 -3.30 -2.25
N ASN A 54 0.54 -2.66 -2.82
CA ASN A 54 1.83 -3.30 -3.03
C ASN A 54 2.48 -3.69 -1.69
N ALA A 55 2.38 -2.83 -0.67
CA ALA A 55 2.90 -3.11 0.66
C ALA A 55 2.24 -4.35 1.28
N PHE A 56 0.92 -4.51 1.16
CA PHE A 56 0.24 -5.74 1.60
C PHE A 56 0.71 -6.97 0.84
N GLY A 57 0.95 -6.84 -0.47
CA GLY A 57 1.53 -7.92 -1.28
C GLY A 57 2.90 -8.35 -0.78
N LEU A 58 3.77 -7.39 -0.46
CA LEU A 58 5.09 -7.67 0.12
C LEU A 58 4.98 -8.33 1.50
N LEU A 59 4.08 -7.87 2.37
CA LEU A 59 3.86 -8.49 3.68
C LEU A 59 3.42 -9.95 3.57
N ASN A 60 2.58 -10.29 2.58
CA ASN A 60 2.21 -11.68 2.32
C ASN A 60 3.42 -12.52 1.88
N ILE A 61 4.28 -11.97 1.01
CA ILE A 61 5.52 -12.64 0.60
C ILE A 61 6.43 -12.86 1.82
N PHE A 62 6.59 -11.86 2.68
CA PHE A 62 7.37 -11.97 3.92
C PHE A 62 6.81 -13.06 4.84
N GLN A 63 5.50 -13.12 5.03
CA GLN A 63 4.86 -14.15 5.85
C GLN A 63 5.13 -15.57 5.33
N ILE A 64 5.07 -15.76 4.01
CA ILE A 64 5.41 -17.03 3.37
C ILE A 64 6.89 -17.35 3.61
N ALA A 65 7.77 -16.40 3.35
CA ALA A 65 9.21 -16.56 3.52
C ALA A 65 9.60 -16.88 4.98
N GLU A 66 8.95 -16.26 5.97
CA GLU A 66 9.15 -16.60 7.39
C GLU A 66 8.77 -18.05 7.70
N THR A 67 7.69 -18.55 7.09
CA THR A 67 7.25 -19.95 7.25
C THR A 67 8.24 -20.92 6.60
N GLU A 68 8.65 -20.66 5.36
CA GLU A 68 9.64 -21.46 4.64
C GLU A 68 10.98 -21.49 5.39
N TYR A 69 11.41 -20.34 5.91
CA TYR A 69 12.63 -20.23 6.71
C TYR A 69 12.55 -21.07 7.99
N ALA A 70 11.44 -20.99 8.73
CA ALA A 70 11.23 -21.79 9.94
C ALA A 70 11.21 -23.30 9.67
N ASN A 71 10.76 -23.71 8.49
CA ASN A 71 10.75 -25.12 8.05
C ASN A 71 12.11 -25.60 7.49
N GLY A 72 13.11 -24.72 7.43
CA GLY A 72 14.43 -25.07 6.88
C GLY A 72 14.47 -25.13 5.35
N GLU A 73 13.52 -24.49 4.66
CA GLU A 73 13.40 -24.48 3.19
C GLU A 73 14.21 -23.34 2.55
N ALA A 74 15.05 -22.66 3.32
CA ALA A 74 15.95 -21.62 2.83
C ALA A 74 17.16 -22.22 2.08
N SER A 75 17.53 -21.62 0.95
CA SER A 75 18.79 -21.95 0.24
C SER A 75 19.91 -20.99 0.65
N SER A 76 21.15 -21.46 0.65
CA SER A 76 22.31 -20.59 0.78
C SER A 76 22.50 -19.71 -0.47
N ASP A 77 23.20 -18.60 -0.32
CA ASP A 77 23.57 -17.73 -1.45
C ASP A 77 24.40 -18.48 -2.49
N ASP A 78 25.36 -19.32 -2.07
CA ASP A 78 26.16 -20.17 -2.95
C ASP A 78 25.29 -21.10 -3.81
N GLU A 79 24.33 -21.80 -3.21
CA GLU A 79 23.38 -22.68 -3.91
C GLU A 79 22.52 -21.91 -4.92
N VAL A 80 22.04 -20.73 -4.54
CA VAL A 80 21.24 -19.86 -5.41
C VAL A 80 22.06 -19.41 -6.62
N PHE A 81 23.28 -18.91 -6.41
CA PHE A 81 24.14 -18.46 -7.50
C PHE A 81 24.58 -19.59 -8.42
N GLN A 82 24.85 -20.77 -7.88
CA GLN A 82 25.16 -21.95 -8.69
C GLN A 82 23.98 -22.30 -9.61
N ARG A 83 22.76 -22.36 -9.07
CA ARG A 83 21.53 -22.64 -9.83
C ARG A 83 21.26 -21.60 -10.92
N LEU A 84 21.49 -20.32 -10.65
CA LEU A 84 21.34 -19.25 -11.63
C LEU A 84 22.34 -19.38 -12.79
N ARG A 85 23.63 -19.59 -12.48
CA ARG A 85 24.68 -19.79 -13.51
C ARG A 85 24.37 -20.99 -14.40
N SER A 86 23.94 -22.11 -13.83
CA SER A 86 23.58 -23.31 -14.59
C SER A 86 22.38 -23.09 -15.54
N ARG A 87 21.45 -22.18 -15.21
CA ARG A 87 20.33 -21.83 -16.09
C ARG A 87 20.73 -20.91 -17.24
N MET A 88 21.74 -20.05 -17.02
CA MET A 88 22.24 -19.10 -18.02
C MET A 88 23.27 -19.71 -18.98
N ALA A 89 23.92 -20.81 -18.58
CA ALA A 89 24.88 -21.56 -19.41
C ALA A 89 24.20 -22.55 -20.38
N LYS A 90 22.87 -22.55 -20.44
CA LYS A 90 22.05 -23.32 -21.37
C LYS A 90 21.53 -22.40 -22.47
#